data_AF-A0A3Q9JGZ2-F1
#
_entry.id   AF-A0A3Q9JGZ2-F1
#
_cell.length_a   1.000
_cell.length_b   1.000
_cell.length_c   1.000
_cell.angle_alpha   90.00
_cell.angle_beta   90.00
_cell.angle_gamma   90.00
#
_symmetry.space_group_name_H-M   'P 1'
#
loop_
_entity.id
_entity.type
_entity.pdbx_description
1 polymer ?
#
loop_
_entity_poly.entity_id
_entity_poly.type
_entity_poly.pdbx_seq_one_letter_code
_entity_poly.pdbx_strand_id
1 'polypeptide(L)' 'MAKRRCKTDWFRLLSDLKRFGFSHNDIFKRTSIPIGTISGYKQGSEPKHADGERLIRLWCEVTGGNREDAPTVSRRSAHF' A
#
# COMPACT_ATOMS: atom_id res chain seq x y z
N MET A 1 -20.63 8.61 12.19
CA MET A 1 -19.47 7.85 12.69
C MET A 1 -18.19 8.52 12.19
N ALA A 2 -17.35 9.05 13.08
CA ALA A 2 -16.13 9.73 12.67
C ALA A 2 -15.13 8.71 12.09
N LYS A 3 -14.97 8.68 10.76
CA LYS A 3 -13.90 7.94 10.08
C LYS A 3 -12.58 8.48 10.64
N ARG A 4 -11.97 7.76 11.59
CA ARG A 4 -10.58 8.02 11.99
C ARG A 4 -9.78 8.08 10.69
N ARG A 5 -9.03 9.16 10.46
CA ARG A 5 -8.06 9.22 9.36
C ARG A 5 -6.96 8.21 9.66
N CYS A 6 -7.23 6.93 9.44
CA CYS A 6 -6.25 5.88 9.57
C CYS A 6 -5.31 6.02 8.37
N LYS A 7 -4.05 6.37 8.62
CA LYS A 7 -3.03 6.39 7.56
C LYS A 7 -2.94 4.98 6.97
N THR A 8 -2.91 4.87 5.64
CA THR A 8 -2.65 3.60 4.96
C THR A 8 -1.25 3.12 5.32
N ASP A 9 -1.13 1.84 5.66
CA ASP A 9 0.15 1.17 5.90
C ASP A 9 0.72 0.71 4.55
N TRP A 10 1.50 1.59 3.93
CA TRP A 10 2.10 1.36 2.61
C TRP A 10 3.08 0.19 2.61
N PHE A 11 3.76 -0.06 3.74
CA PHE A 11 4.64 -1.22 3.87
C PHE A 11 3.85 -2.53 3.79
N ARG A 12 2.74 -2.62 4.55
CA ARG A 12 1.86 -3.81 4.49
C ARG A 12 1.23 -3.96 3.12
N LEU A 13 0.72 -2.89 2.53
CA LEU A 13 0.11 -2.91 1.19
C LEU A 13 1.09 -3.44 0.13
N LEU A 14 2.33 -2.94 0.11
CA LEU A 14 3.37 -3.42 -0.81
C LEU A 14 3.83 -4.84 -0.48
N SER A 15 3.81 -5.23 0.80
CA SER A 15 4.16 -6.59 1.23
C SER A 15 3.09 -7.60 0.84
N ASP A 16 1.82 -7.23 0.87
CA ASP A 16 0.72 -8.05 0.36
C ASP A 16 0.88 -8.26 -1.13
N LEU A 17 1.09 -7.20 -1.92
CA LEU A 17 1.35 -7.34 -3.36
C LEU A 17 2.48 -8.34 -3.63
N LYS A 18 3.58 -8.27 -2.86
CA LYS A 18 4.67 -9.24 -2.94
C LYS A 18 4.24 -10.67 -2.58
N ARG A 19 3.39 -10.86 -1.57
CA ARG A 19 2.83 -12.17 -1.19
C ARG A 19 1.94 -12.77 -2.28
N PHE A 20 1.23 -11.93 -3.04
CA PHE A 20 0.45 -12.34 -4.22
C PHE A 20 1.31 -12.53 -5.48
N GLY A 21 2.64 -12.46 -5.37
CA GLY A 21 3.57 -12.74 -6.46
C GLY A 21 3.99 -11.52 -7.29
N PHE A 22 3.57 -10.30 -6.92
CA PHE A 22 3.97 -9.09 -7.64
C PHE A 22 5.36 -8.62 -7.20
N SER A 23 6.29 -8.54 -8.16
CA SER A 23 7.60 -7.92 -7.93
C SER A 23 7.50 -6.39 -7.99
N HIS A 24 8.53 -5.68 -7.53
CA HIS A 24 8.58 -4.21 -7.71
C HIS A 24 8.54 -3.81 -9.20
N ASN A 25 9.02 -4.67 -10.10
CA ASN A 25 8.95 -4.42 -11.54
C ASN A 25 7.50 -4.50 -12.06
N ASP A 26 6.72 -5.47 -11.58
CA ASP A 26 5.30 -5.60 -11.94
C ASP A 26 4.48 -4.41 -11.40
N ILE A 27 4.78 -3.98 -10.18
CA ILE A 27 4.17 -2.79 -9.58
C ILE A 27 4.53 -1.55 -10.41
N PHE A 28 5.80 -1.37 -10.80
CA PHE A 28 6.19 -0.29 -11.71
C PHE A 28 5.45 -0.34 -13.04
N LYS A 29 5.34 -1.51 -13.68
CA LYS A 29 4.62 -1.66 -14.95
C LYS A 29 3.15 -1.29 -14.85
N ARG A 30 2.50 -1.58 -13.72
CA ARG A 30 1.07 -1.32 -13.49
C ARG A 30 0.76 0.09 -12.99
N THR A 31 1.67 0.70 -12.24
CA THR A 31 1.44 2.00 -11.59
C THR A 31 2.26 3.13 -12.20
N SER A 32 3.25 2.81 -13.04
CA SER A 32 4.28 3.73 -13.53
C SER A 32 5.08 4.45 -12.42
N ILE A 33 5.03 3.95 -11.18
CA ILE A 33 5.77 4.50 -10.04
C ILE A 33 7.18 3.90 -10.05
N PRO A 34 8.26 4.70 -10.14
CA PRO A 34 9.63 4.19 -10.20
C PRO A 34 9.97 3.22 -9.07
N ILE A 35 10.77 2.19 -9.37
CA ILE A 35 11.15 1.14 -8.41
C ILE A 35 11.83 1.74 -7.16
N GLY A 36 12.68 2.76 -7.33
CA GLY A 36 13.31 3.47 -6.20
C GLY A 36 12.28 4.15 -5.30
N THR A 37 11.21 4.71 -5.88
CA THR A 37 10.11 5.33 -5.16
C THR A 37 9.26 4.28 -4.41
N ILE A 38 8.95 3.15 -5.06
CA ILE A 38 8.28 2.00 -4.41
C ILE A 38 9.10 1.51 -3.21
N SER A 39 10.41 1.39 -3.37
CA SER A 39 11.34 1.02 -2.29
C SER A 39 11.33 2.06 -1.15
N GLY A 40 11.24 3.35 -1.47
CA GLY A 40 11.10 4.43 -0.48
C GLY A 40 9.81 4.32 0.33
N TYR A 41 8.68 3.99 -0.31
CA TYR A 41 7.40 3.79 0.38
C TYR A 41 7.43 2.59 1.32
N LYS A 42 8.12 1.52 0.92
CA LYS A 42 8.37 0.37 1.79
C LYS A 42 9.20 0.73 3.03
N GLN A 43 10.05 1.74 2.94
CA GLN A 43 10.86 2.23 4.08
C GLN A 43 10.11 3.25 4.96
N GLY A 44 8.82 3.51 4.69
CA GLY A 44 7.98 4.39 5.49
C GLY A 44 7.74 5.78 4.89
N SER A 45 8.22 6.04 3.66
CA SER A 45 7.86 7.27 2.95
C SER A 45 6.38 7.26 2.56
N GLU A 46 5.71 8.40 2.67
CA GLU A 46 4.30 8.54 2.27
C GLU A 46 4.19 8.90 0.78
N PRO A 47 3.50 8.12 -0.06
CA PRO A 47 3.22 8.48 -1.43
C PRO A 47 2.36 9.73 -1.52
N LYS A 48 2.53 10.46 -2.62
CA LYS A 48 1.59 11.53 -2.98
C LYS A 48 0.22 10.94 -3.26
N HIS A 49 -0.82 11.77 -3.20
CA HIS A 49 -2.21 11.32 -3.40
C HIS A 49 -2.37 10.46 -4.66
N ALA A 50 -1.87 10.93 -5.82
CA ALA A 50 -1.95 10.20 -7.08
C ALA A 50 -1.26 8.82 -7.03
N ASP A 51 -0.06 8.72 -6.46
CA ASP A 51 0.69 7.47 -6.37
C ASP A 51 0.06 6.50 -5.38
N GLY A 52 -0.44 7.04 -4.26
CA GLY A 52 -1.19 6.27 -3.27
C GLY A 52 -2.46 5.68 -3.84
N GLU A 53 -3.20 6.43 -4.66
CA GLU A 53 -4.40 5.92 -5.34
C GLU A 53 -4.08 4.81 -6.34
N ARG A 54 -2.99 4.92 -7.10
CA ARG A 54 -2.55 3.87 -8.04
C ARG A 54 -2.19 2.58 -7.30
N LEU A 55 -1.48 2.68 -6.17
CA LEU A 55 -1.11 1.53 -5.35
C LEU A 55 -2.34 0.86 -4.73
N ILE A 56 -3.29 1.64 -4.20
CA ILE A 56 -4.52 1.10 -3.63
C ILE A 56 -5.35 0.40 -4.70
N ARG A 57 -5.50 1.00 -5.88
CA ARG A 57 -6.21 0.37 -7.01
C ARG A 57 -5.59 -0.95 -7.41
N LEU A 58 -4.26 -0.99 -7.57
CA LEU A 58 -3.55 -2.23 -7.87
C LEU A 58 -3.75 -3.27 -6.77
N TRP A 59 -3.67 -2.88 -5.50
CA TRP A 59 -3.89 -3.79 -4.38
C TRP A 59 -5.31 -4.36 -4.41
N CYS A 60 -6.34 -3.54 -4.62
CA CYS A 60 -7.73 -3.99 -4.76
C CYS A 60 -7.90 -4.99 -5.92
N GLU A 61 -7.29 -4.72 -7.07
CA GLU A 61 -7.32 -5.62 -8.23
C GLU A 61 -6.67 -6.98 -7.94
N VAL A 62 -5.60 -7.00 -7.14
CA VAL A 62 -4.81 -8.20 -6.84
C VAL A 62 -5.41 -9.02 -5.70
N THR A 63 -5.89 -8.36 -4.63
CA THR A 63 -6.44 -9.03 -3.45
C THR A 63 -7.93 -9.30 -3.55
N GLY A 64 -8.63 -8.65 -4.50
CA GLY A 64 -10.09 -8.66 -4.60
C GLY A 64 -10.79 -7.84 -3.50
N GLY A 65 -10.05 -7.11 -2.67
CA GLY A 65 -10.58 -6.28 -1.59
C GLY A 65 -10.96 -4.87 -2.02
N ASN A 66 -11.67 -4.13 -1.17
CA ASN A 66 -11.99 -2.73 -1.42
C ASN A 66 -10.93 -1.79 -0.84
N ARG A 67 -10.94 -0.52 -1.26
CA ARG A 67 -10.07 0.53 -0.69
C ARG A 67 -10.20 0.63 0.84
N GLU A 68 -11.35 0.25 1.38
CA GLU A 68 -11.65 0.30 2.81
C GLU A 68 -10.97 -0.83 3.59
N ASP A 69 -10.67 -1.94 2.90
CA ASP A 69 -9.93 -3.10 3.42
C ASP A 69 -8.42 -2.91 3.32
N ALA A 70 -7.97 -1.87 2.61
CA ALA A 70 -6.56 -1.59 2.45
C ALA A 70 -5.87 -1.51 3.83
N PRO A 71 -4.66 -2.06 3.98
CA PRO A 71 -3.98 -2.08 5.27
C PRO A 71 -3.90 -0.66 5.85
N THR A 72 -4.47 -0.47 7.02
CA THR A 72 -4.39 0.80 7.74
C THR A 72 -3.47 0.64 8.95
N VAL A 73 -2.72 1.69 9.27
CA VAL A 73 -1.95 1.80 10.50
C VAL A 73 -2.96 1.95 11.65
N SER A 74 -3.51 0.82 12.08
CA SER A 74 -4.23 0.73 13.34
C SER A 74 -3.19 0.95 14.43
N ARG A 75 -3.30 2.09 15.14
CA ARG A 75 -2.52 2.38 16.35
C ARG A 75 -3.00 1.45 17.47
N ARG A 76 -2.76 0.14 17.34
CA ARG A 76 -3.07 -0.83 18.39
C ARG A 76 -1.92 -1.81 18.60
N SER A 77 -1.16 -1.42 19.63
CA SER A 77 -0.58 -2.28 20.68
C SER A 77 0.44 -3.32 20.25
N ALA A 78 1.70 -2.89 20.21
CA ALA A 78 2.73 -3.73 20.82
C ALA A 78 2.36 -3.92 22.30
N HIS A 79 1.79 -5.07 22.64
CA HIS A 79 2.11 -5.69 23.91
C HIS A 79 3.26 -6.64 23.62
N PHE A 80 4.39 -6.35 24.28
CA PHE A 80 5.58 -7.18 24.34
C PHE A 80 5.25 -8.60 24.82
#